data_AF-A0A067D1N6-F1
#
_entry.id   AF-A0A067D1N6-F1
#
_cell.length_a   1.000
_cell.length_b   1.000
_cell.length_c   1.000
_cell.angle_alpha   90.00
_cell.angle_beta   90.00
_cell.angle_gamma   90.00
#
_symmetry.space_group_name_H-M   'P 1'
#
loop_
_entity.id
_entity.type
_entity.pdbx_description
1 polymer ?
#
loop_
_entity_poly.entity_id
_entity_poly.type
_entity_poly.pdbx_seq_one_letter_code
_entity_poly.pdbx_strand_id
1 'polypeptide(L)'
;MPKPTRTTIAVAIAFVAVAAFGACVAALAGSMYDELVMLPHGDMVVTSIFTTIFAALGLVHIVWTRGDPSHLLCLFLVFADLVCCSVLLGDAVNAIPLTMRAIKNAPALTTYQHRMEAFFASDASRQYNYSHTLGSGVANAPRNPIASEYPSKAAQAFADAYCVSEGHRFCSAFPLVQTILYPSMWPDPNVTAEIARTLATLPTTFLDVPVTASTTIDSFCAAVNLASARSNVIVAGIERADEFNRDLNNLCRGCAALSNIATKSYALDRWIHATCPMDVPKPTGAYCVATAHCSEYKSKNGDYYCYFSPSLWMPERTYLNPSYDACFGHTLMTVAHQYELAVAIAAGTLVVFLLLLFARLWVLHRAEKFREAMRAAVVQTPGNNV
;
A
#
# COMPACT_ATOMS: atom_id res chain seq x y z
N MET A 1 3.25 -14.64 52.44
CA MET A 1 3.75 -14.04 51.17
C MET A 1 3.94 -12.55 51.40
N PRO A 2 5.10 -11.97 51.05
CA PRO A 2 5.26 -10.52 51.08
C PRO A 2 4.24 -9.87 50.15
N LYS A 3 3.62 -8.78 50.58
CA LYS A 3 2.67 -8.03 49.73
C LYS A 3 3.46 -7.31 48.64
N PRO A 4 3.05 -7.38 47.36
CA PRO A 4 3.74 -6.69 46.29
C PRO A 4 3.77 -5.18 46.56
N THR A 5 4.93 -4.56 46.36
CA THR A 5 5.06 -3.11 46.53
C THR A 5 4.31 -2.38 45.42
N ARG A 6 3.90 -1.12 45.67
CA ARG A 6 3.28 -0.27 44.63
C ARG A 6 4.15 -0.17 43.37
N THR A 7 5.48 -0.15 43.53
CA THR A 7 6.43 -0.14 42.41
C THR A 7 6.37 -1.44 41.61
N THR A 8 6.37 -2.60 42.28
CA THR A 8 6.26 -3.92 41.62
C THR A 8 4.99 -4.01 40.78
N ILE A 9 3.86 -3.53 41.32
CA ILE A 9 2.58 -3.49 40.61
C ILE A 9 2.68 -2.56 39.38
N ALA A 10 3.24 -1.37 39.53
CA ALA A 10 3.38 -0.41 38.43
C ALA A 10 4.27 -0.96 37.29
N VAL A 11 5.37 -1.64 37.63
CA VAL A 11 6.25 -2.30 36.64
C VAL A 11 5.53 -3.45 35.95
N ALA A 12 4.77 -4.27 36.68
CA ALA A 12 3.96 -5.33 36.07
C ALA A 12 2.92 -4.77 35.07
N ILE A 13 2.22 -3.69 35.44
CA ILE A 13 1.28 -3.01 34.53
C ILE A 13 2.00 -2.49 33.28
N ALA A 14 3.21 -1.93 33.45
CA ALA A 14 4.03 -1.47 32.32
C ALA A 14 4.32 -2.60 31.34
N PHE A 15 4.81 -3.74 31.83
CA PHE A 15 5.10 -4.89 30.97
C PHE A 15 3.84 -5.44 30.29
N VAL A 16 2.70 -5.50 30.98
CA VAL A 16 1.43 -5.89 30.33
C VAL A 16 1.07 -4.93 29.20
N ALA A 17 1.18 -3.62 29.44
CA ALA A 17 0.86 -2.61 28.43
C ALA A 17 1.81 -2.67 27.23
N VAL A 18 3.12 -2.86 27.46
CA VAL A 18 4.13 -3.02 26.40
C VAL A 18 3.90 -4.29 25.61
N ALA A 19 3.63 -5.43 26.27
CA ALA A 19 3.33 -6.68 25.59
C ALA A 19 2.07 -6.59 24.72
N ALA A 20 1.00 -5.95 25.23
CA ALA A 20 -0.21 -5.71 24.46
C ALA A 20 0.06 -4.80 23.25
N PHE A 21 0.84 -3.73 23.44
CA PHE A 21 1.23 -2.84 22.35
C PHE A 21 2.07 -3.57 21.28
N GLY A 22 3.08 -4.34 21.68
CA GLY A 22 3.90 -5.17 20.79
C GLY A 22 3.05 -6.15 19.98
N ALA A 23 2.10 -6.84 20.63
CA ALA A 23 1.17 -7.75 19.95
C ALA A 23 0.28 -7.02 18.93
N CYS A 24 -0.22 -5.82 19.25
CA CYS A 24 -1.00 -5.01 18.30
C CYS A 24 -0.17 -4.57 17.09
N VAL A 25 1.09 -4.15 17.28
CA VAL A 25 1.99 -3.77 16.18
C VAL A 25 2.33 -4.98 15.31
N ALA A 26 2.59 -6.14 15.91
CA ALA A 26 2.80 -7.38 15.17
C ALA A 26 1.56 -7.78 14.36
N ALA A 27 0.37 -7.64 14.93
CA ALA A 27 -0.89 -7.88 14.22
C ALA A 27 -1.09 -6.91 13.05
N LEU A 28 -0.70 -5.63 13.21
CA LEU A 28 -0.72 -4.63 12.13
C LEU A 28 0.25 -5.01 11.00
N ALA A 29 1.47 -5.43 11.32
CA ALA A 29 2.46 -5.91 10.35
C ALA A 29 2.02 -7.20 9.62
N GLY A 30 1.17 -8.01 10.25
CA GLY A 30 0.54 -9.19 9.63
C GLY A 30 -0.78 -8.89 8.91
N SER A 31 -1.23 -7.63 8.88
CA SER A 31 -2.52 -7.24 8.30
C SER A 31 -2.38 -6.74 6.86
N MET A 32 -3.51 -6.43 6.21
CA MET A 32 -3.52 -5.80 4.89
C MET A 32 -2.91 -4.40 4.86
N TYR A 33 -2.76 -3.76 6.02
CA TYR A 33 -2.24 -2.40 6.14
C TYR A 33 -0.71 -2.32 6.14
N ASP A 34 -0.02 -3.46 6.22
CA ASP A 34 1.43 -3.49 6.28
C ASP A 34 2.12 -2.82 5.08
N GLU A 35 1.65 -3.11 3.87
CA GLU A 35 2.18 -2.49 2.64
C GLU A 35 1.66 -1.05 2.42
N LEU A 36 0.73 -0.59 3.25
CA LEU A 36 0.04 0.70 3.12
C LEU A 36 0.52 1.75 4.11
N VAL A 37 0.88 1.31 5.32
CA VAL A 37 1.47 2.15 6.35
C VAL A 37 2.91 2.47 5.97
N MET A 38 3.35 3.71 6.18
CA MET A 38 4.70 4.15 5.84
C MET A 38 5.76 3.78 6.90
N LEU A 39 5.42 2.81 7.76
CA LEU A 39 6.32 2.26 8.76
C LEU A 39 7.22 1.19 8.09
N PRO A 40 8.51 1.11 8.44
CA PRO A 40 9.37 0.07 7.87
C PRO A 40 8.93 -1.32 8.39
N HIS A 41 8.41 -2.17 7.51
CA HIS A 41 7.91 -3.51 7.88
C HIS A 41 8.92 -4.31 8.72
N GLY A 42 10.19 -4.33 8.28
CA GLY A 42 11.26 -5.03 8.99
C GLY A 42 11.43 -4.51 10.42
N ASP A 43 11.41 -3.20 10.60
CA ASP A 43 11.56 -2.59 11.92
C ASP A 43 10.33 -2.83 12.78
N MET A 44 9.11 -2.75 12.23
CA MET A 44 7.87 -3.09 12.95
C MET A 44 7.88 -4.53 13.47
N VAL A 45 8.22 -5.50 12.63
CA VAL A 45 8.23 -6.93 13.01
C VAL A 45 9.31 -7.17 14.06
N VAL A 46 10.52 -6.66 13.84
CA VAL A 46 11.65 -6.89 14.75
C VAL A 46 11.40 -6.22 16.11
N THR A 47 10.99 -4.95 16.13
CA THR A 47 10.72 -4.21 17.38
C THR A 47 9.52 -4.75 18.14
N SER A 48 8.45 -5.19 17.46
CA SER A 48 7.28 -5.82 18.11
C SER A 48 7.62 -7.17 18.75
N ILE A 49 8.46 -7.97 18.12
CA ILE A 49 8.97 -9.23 18.70
C ILE A 49 9.80 -8.93 19.95
N PHE A 50 10.77 -8.00 19.86
CA PHE A 50 11.64 -7.68 20.98
C PHE A 50 10.88 -7.08 22.18
N THR A 51 9.99 -6.11 21.95
CA THR A 51 9.13 -5.54 23.03
C THR A 51 8.30 -6.61 23.71
N THR A 52 7.69 -7.52 22.94
CA THR A 52 6.88 -8.60 23.51
C THR A 52 7.74 -9.56 24.35
N ILE A 53 8.94 -9.92 23.86
CA ILE A 53 9.86 -10.81 24.58
C ILE A 53 10.36 -10.16 25.88
N PHE A 54 10.83 -8.92 25.84
CA PHE A 54 11.35 -8.23 27.04
C PHE A 54 10.26 -8.05 28.09
N ALA A 55 9.05 -7.64 27.67
CA ALA A 55 7.92 -7.53 28.56
C ALA A 55 7.52 -8.89 29.18
N ALA A 56 7.49 -9.97 28.39
CA ALA A 56 7.20 -11.31 28.88
C ALA A 56 8.26 -11.79 29.89
N LEU A 57 9.55 -11.58 29.61
CA LEU A 57 10.64 -11.88 30.54
C LEU A 57 10.50 -11.07 31.84
N GLY A 58 10.09 -9.81 31.75
CA GLY A 58 9.82 -8.96 32.91
C GLY A 58 8.69 -9.50 33.79
N LEU A 59 7.58 -9.92 33.17
CA LEU A 59 6.46 -10.54 33.88
C LEU A 59 6.85 -11.87 34.53
N VAL A 60 7.52 -12.75 33.79
CA VAL A 60 8.01 -14.04 34.31
C VAL A 60 8.95 -13.82 35.50
N HIS A 61 9.85 -12.84 35.42
CA HIS A 61 10.75 -12.49 36.52
C HIS A 61 10.00 -12.04 37.78
N ILE A 62 8.99 -11.17 37.64
CA ILE A 62 8.15 -10.72 38.78
C ILE A 62 7.41 -11.89 39.42
N VAL A 63 6.86 -12.80 38.61
CA VAL A 63 6.12 -13.98 39.09
C VAL A 63 7.07 -14.97 39.77
N TRP A 64 8.20 -15.29 39.13
CA TRP A 64 9.19 -16.24 39.66
C TRP A 64 9.71 -15.77 41.02
N THR A 65 10.06 -14.49 41.13
CA THR A 65 10.57 -13.89 42.37
C THR A 65 9.49 -13.65 43.44
N ARG A 66 8.26 -14.14 43.22
CA ARG A 66 7.13 -14.02 44.15
C ARG A 66 6.86 -12.57 44.59
N GLY A 67 7.08 -11.62 43.69
CA GLY A 67 6.85 -10.20 43.94
C GLY A 67 8.02 -9.42 44.54
N ASP A 68 9.19 -10.03 44.69
CA ASP A 68 10.44 -9.37 45.13
C ASP A 68 11.53 -9.38 44.03
N PRO A 69 11.30 -8.67 42.90
CA PRO A 69 12.17 -8.79 41.74
C PRO A 69 13.48 -8.01 41.89
N SER A 70 14.57 -8.58 41.34
CA SER A 70 15.84 -7.88 41.16
C SER A 70 15.63 -6.55 40.42
N HIS A 71 15.98 -5.45 41.10
CA HIS A 71 15.82 -4.09 40.59
C HIS A 71 16.71 -3.84 39.36
N LEU A 72 17.91 -4.43 39.32
CA LEU A 72 18.83 -4.29 38.20
C LEU A 72 18.29 -4.95 36.92
N LEU A 73 17.72 -6.16 37.03
CA LEU A 73 17.12 -6.83 35.88
C LEU A 73 15.85 -6.10 35.40
N CYS A 74 15.00 -5.64 36.32
CA CYS A 74 13.83 -4.83 35.95
C CYS A 74 14.23 -3.54 35.24
N LEU A 75 15.30 -2.88 35.72
CA LEU A 75 15.80 -1.64 35.11
C LEU A 75 16.34 -1.88 33.70
N PHE A 76 17.06 -2.97 33.48
CA PHE A 76 17.50 -3.39 32.15
C PHE A 76 16.34 -3.66 31.21
N LEU A 77 15.33 -4.44 31.64
CA LEU A 77 14.18 -4.78 30.80
C LEU A 77 13.32 -3.55 30.47
N VAL A 78 13.04 -2.68 31.45
CA VAL A 78 12.34 -1.41 31.23
C VAL A 78 13.10 -0.51 30.26
N PHE A 79 14.44 -0.47 30.35
CA PHE A 79 15.26 0.28 29.40
C PHE A 79 15.21 -0.30 27.98
N ALA A 80 15.24 -1.63 27.85
CA ALA A 80 15.12 -2.29 26.55
C ALA A 80 13.76 -1.99 25.91
N ASP A 81 12.66 -2.11 26.66
CA ASP A 81 11.32 -1.75 26.20
C ASP A 81 11.20 -0.27 25.82
N LEU A 82 11.84 0.62 26.60
CA LEU A 82 11.90 2.05 26.33
C LEU A 82 12.58 2.32 24.98
N VAL A 83 13.71 1.66 24.69
CA VAL A 83 14.43 1.81 23.42
C VAL A 83 13.53 1.35 22.27
N CYS A 84 12.92 0.17 22.36
CA CYS A 84 12.08 -0.34 21.28
C CYS A 84 10.83 0.51 21.04
N CYS A 85 10.17 0.99 22.10
CA CYS A 85 9.01 1.91 21.97
C CYS A 85 9.44 3.25 21.36
N SER A 86 10.66 3.73 21.64
CA SER A 86 11.19 4.98 21.08
C SER A 86 11.48 4.86 19.59
N VAL A 87 11.98 3.70 19.12
CA VAL A 87 12.19 3.43 17.68
C VAL A 87 10.85 3.45 16.95
N LEU A 88 9.86 2.70 17.44
CA LEU A 88 8.51 2.68 16.87
C LEU A 88 7.84 4.06 16.85
N LEU A 89 8.04 4.86 17.90
CA LEU A 89 7.59 6.24 17.95
C LEU A 89 8.26 7.08 16.85
N GLY A 90 9.58 6.96 16.69
CA GLY A 90 10.32 7.67 15.66
C GLY A 90 9.83 7.35 14.25
N ASP A 91 9.63 6.07 13.95
CA ASP A 91 9.11 5.62 12.66
C ASP A 91 7.69 6.13 12.43
N ALA A 92 6.81 6.05 13.42
CA ALA A 92 5.44 6.53 13.31
C ALA A 92 5.38 8.05 13.08
N VAL A 93 6.20 8.82 13.79
CA VAL A 93 6.30 10.28 13.60
C VAL A 93 6.82 10.62 12.20
N ASN A 94 7.74 9.83 11.64
CA ASN A 94 8.24 10.01 10.27
C ASN A 94 7.22 9.61 9.19
N ALA A 95 6.37 8.62 9.48
CA ALA A 95 5.32 8.12 8.59
C ALA A 95 4.14 9.10 8.42
N ILE A 96 3.69 9.69 9.53
CA ILE A 96 2.56 10.65 9.59
C ILE A 96 2.59 11.75 8.52
N PRO A 97 3.70 12.49 8.30
CA PRO A 97 3.71 13.55 7.28
C PRO A 97 3.59 13.00 5.85
N LEU A 98 4.07 11.78 5.58
CA LEU A 98 3.97 11.15 4.26
C LEU A 98 2.51 10.80 3.94
N THR A 99 1.81 10.14 4.86
CA THR A 99 0.38 9.82 4.67
C THR A 99 -0.48 11.08 4.67
N MET A 100 -0.19 12.07 5.51
CA MET A 100 -0.91 13.36 5.51
C MET A 100 -0.75 14.10 4.19
N ARG A 101 0.44 14.08 3.57
CA ARG A 101 0.65 14.66 2.23
C ARG A 101 -0.14 13.91 1.16
N ALA A 102 -0.17 12.58 1.22
CA ALA A 102 -0.96 11.78 0.30
C ALA A 102 -2.46 12.12 0.37
N ILE A 103 -3.01 12.21 1.59
CA ILE A 103 -4.41 12.61 1.82
C ILE A 103 -4.67 14.02 1.27
N LYS A 104 -3.78 14.98 1.55
CA LYS A 104 -3.90 16.37 1.06
C LYS A 104 -3.83 16.48 -0.46
N ASN A 105 -3.00 15.64 -1.10
CA ASN A 105 -2.81 15.67 -2.54
C ASN A 105 -3.86 14.86 -3.31
N ALA A 106 -4.62 13.98 -2.64
CA ALA A 106 -5.61 13.13 -3.29
C ALA A 106 -6.62 13.91 -4.16
N PRO A 107 -7.23 15.02 -3.69
CA PRO A 107 -8.14 15.81 -4.53
C PRO A 107 -7.47 16.36 -5.79
N ALA A 108 -6.20 16.75 -5.70
CA ALA A 108 -5.45 17.27 -6.83
C ALA A 108 -5.15 16.17 -7.86
N LEU A 109 -4.89 14.93 -7.42
CA LEU A 109 -4.67 13.78 -8.29
C LEU A 109 -5.95 13.35 -9.00
N THR A 110 -7.06 13.27 -8.28
CA THR A 110 -8.37 12.97 -8.89
C THR A 110 -8.76 14.08 -9.87
N THR A 111 -8.54 15.35 -9.51
CA THR A 111 -8.75 16.48 -10.44
C THR A 111 -7.85 16.38 -11.67
N TYR A 112 -6.60 15.95 -11.49
CA TYR A 112 -5.68 15.73 -12.60
C TYR A 112 -6.17 14.63 -13.54
N GLN A 113 -6.69 13.51 -13.03
CA GLN A 113 -7.30 12.46 -13.85
C GLN A 113 -8.43 13.01 -14.71
N HIS A 114 -9.39 13.74 -14.11
CA HIS A 114 -10.49 14.35 -14.85
C HIS A 114 -10.04 15.39 -15.89
N ARG A 115 -9.00 16.18 -15.58
CA ARG A 115 -8.43 17.12 -16.56
C ARG A 115 -7.76 16.39 -17.72
N MET A 116 -7.11 15.26 -17.47
CA MET A 116 -6.52 14.42 -18.51
C MET A 116 -7.60 13.78 -19.38
N GLU A 117 -8.68 13.26 -18.78
CA GLU A 117 -9.84 12.75 -19.52
C GLU A 117 -10.45 13.83 -20.42
N ALA A 118 -10.66 15.04 -19.88
CA ALA A 118 -11.18 16.17 -20.66
C ALA A 118 -10.21 16.60 -21.77
N PHE A 119 -8.90 16.56 -21.52
CA PHE A 119 -7.88 16.83 -22.53
C PHE A 119 -7.95 15.79 -23.66
N PHE A 120 -8.07 14.50 -23.36
CA PHE A 120 -8.21 13.45 -24.37
C PHE A 120 -9.53 13.49 -25.14
N ALA A 121 -10.59 14.03 -24.55
CA ALA A 121 -11.82 14.31 -25.27
C ALA A 121 -11.72 15.51 -26.24
N SER A 122 -10.69 16.35 -26.12
CA SER A 122 -10.50 17.54 -26.94
C SER A 122 -9.76 17.26 -28.25
N ASP A 123 -10.00 18.11 -29.27
CA ASP A 123 -9.28 18.05 -30.55
C ASP A 123 -7.77 18.29 -30.42
N ALA A 124 -7.34 18.97 -29.33
CA ALA A 124 -5.93 19.23 -29.07
C ALA A 124 -5.12 17.94 -28.82
N SER A 125 -5.75 16.90 -28.26
CA SER A 125 -5.07 15.63 -28.00
C SER A 125 -4.87 14.79 -29.27
N ARG A 126 -5.72 14.97 -30.30
CA ARG A 126 -5.70 14.18 -31.55
C ARG A 126 -4.42 14.36 -32.37
N GLN A 127 -3.66 15.41 -32.10
CA GLN A 127 -2.39 15.70 -32.77
C GLN A 127 -1.22 14.87 -32.21
N TYR A 128 -1.42 14.17 -31.09
CA TYR A 128 -0.40 13.42 -30.38
C TYR A 128 -0.86 12.00 -30.09
N ASN A 129 0.06 11.03 -30.19
CA ASN A 129 -0.16 9.72 -29.61
C ASN A 129 -0.40 9.86 -28.10
N TYR A 130 -1.37 9.12 -27.55
CA TYR A 130 -1.70 9.24 -26.13
C TYR A 130 -0.49 8.95 -25.24
N SER A 131 0.34 7.97 -25.61
CA SER A 131 1.59 7.65 -24.89
C SER A 131 2.58 8.83 -24.83
N HIS A 132 2.60 9.71 -25.83
CA HIS A 132 3.47 10.89 -25.85
C HIS A 132 2.96 12.01 -24.93
N THR A 133 1.64 12.12 -24.77
CA THR A 133 1.02 13.12 -23.87
C THR A 133 1.20 12.78 -22.38
N LEU A 134 1.55 11.54 -22.08
CA LEU A 134 1.91 11.11 -20.72
C LEU A 134 3.33 11.56 -20.32
N GLY A 135 4.14 12.00 -21.28
CA GLY A 135 5.42 12.67 -21.05
C GLY A 135 5.22 14.18 -20.80
N SER A 136 6.05 14.78 -19.94
CA SER A 136 5.94 16.18 -19.51
C SER A 136 6.21 17.24 -20.60
N GLY A 137 6.25 16.86 -21.88
CA GLY A 137 6.70 17.68 -23.00
C GLY A 137 5.61 18.15 -23.96
N VAL A 138 4.37 17.68 -23.85
CA VAL A 138 3.29 18.12 -24.76
C VAL A 138 2.73 19.46 -24.29
N ALA A 139 2.81 20.47 -25.18
CA ALA A 139 2.21 21.77 -24.95
C ALA A 139 0.69 21.60 -24.71
N ASN A 140 0.18 22.20 -23.63
CA ASN A 140 -1.23 22.17 -23.21
C ASN A 140 -1.73 20.90 -22.49
N ALA A 141 -0.94 19.84 -22.38
CA ALA A 141 -1.31 18.71 -21.52
C ALA A 141 -1.33 19.15 -20.04
N PRO A 142 -2.36 18.77 -19.26
CA PRO A 142 -2.36 18.97 -17.82
C PRO A 142 -1.08 18.39 -17.21
N ARG A 143 -0.46 19.14 -16.30
CA ARG A 143 0.74 18.65 -15.60
C ARG A 143 0.35 17.79 -14.42
N ASN A 144 1.03 16.65 -14.27
CA ASN A 144 0.88 15.79 -13.10
C ASN A 144 1.29 16.60 -11.84
N PRO A 145 0.41 16.75 -10.84
CA PRO A 145 0.69 17.53 -9.64
C PRO A 145 1.60 16.78 -8.64
N ILE A 146 2.00 15.54 -8.92
CA ILE A 146 2.87 14.76 -8.02
C ILE A 146 4.23 15.44 -7.85
N ALA A 147 4.46 15.93 -6.64
CA ALA A 147 5.78 16.26 -6.12
C ALA A 147 6.55 14.98 -5.74
N SER A 148 7.86 15.10 -5.51
CA SER A 148 8.77 13.99 -5.14
C SER A 148 8.45 13.25 -3.82
N GLU A 149 7.33 13.56 -3.16
CA GLU A 149 6.97 13.09 -1.81
C GLU A 149 5.60 12.36 -1.78
N TYR A 150 5.28 11.59 -2.81
CA TYR A 150 4.12 10.70 -2.84
C TYR A 150 4.50 9.30 -2.34
N PRO A 151 3.66 8.59 -1.56
CA PRO A 151 3.97 7.26 -1.05
C PRO A 151 3.95 6.21 -2.17
N SER A 152 5.00 6.18 -3.00
CA SER A 152 5.08 5.34 -4.20
C SER A 152 4.90 3.85 -3.89
N LYS A 153 5.44 3.37 -2.76
CA LYS A 153 5.31 1.98 -2.33
C LYS A 153 3.86 1.60 -2.04
N ALA A 154 3.14 2.38 -1.23
CA ALA A 154 1.72 2.11 -0.96
C ALA A 154 0.84 2.32 -2.20
N ALA A 155 1.16 3.32 -3.03
CA ALA A 155 0.47 3.56 -4.28
C ALA A 155 0.61 2.37 -5.25
N GLN A 156 1.79 1.77 -5.33
CA GLN A 156 2.04 0.57 -6.12
C GLN A 156 1.30 -0.64 -5.53
N ALA A 157 1.40 -0.88 -4.23
CA ALA A 157 0.69 -1.97 -3.56
C ALA A 157 -0.83 -1.87 -3.76
N PHE A 158 -1.38 -0.66 -3.68
CA PHE A 158 -2.79 -0.42 -3.98
C PHE A 158 -3.12 -0.65 -5.45
N ALA A 159 -2.33 -0.13 -6.39
CA ALA A 159 -2.58 -0.30 -7.82
C ALA A 159 -2.57 -1.78 -8.21
N ASP A 160 -1.61 -2.55 -7.72
CA ASP A 160 -1.53 -3.99 -7.95
C ASP A 160 -2.76 -4.70 -7.38
N ALA A 161 -3.11 -4.45 -6.11
CA ALA A 161 -4.27 -5.06 -5.48
C ALA A 161 -5.59 -4.66 -6.16
N TYR A 162 -5.72 -3.39 -6.55
CA TYR A 162 -6.89 -2.87 -7.27
C TYR A 162 -7.07 -3.56 -8.61
N CYS A 163 -5.98 -3.79 -9.35
CA CYS A 163 -6.06 -4.46 -10.64
C CYS A 163 -6.42 -5.92 -10.56
N VAL A 164 -5.99 -6.64 -9.52
CA VAL A 164 -6.47 -8.01 -9.30
C VAL A 164 -7.95 -8.01 -8.90
N SER A 165 -8.31 -7.11 -7.97
CA SER A 165 -9.66 -7.03 -7.41
C SER A 165 -10.71 -6.66 -8.45
N GLU A 166 -10.47 -5.55 -9.16
CA GLU A 166 -11.48 -4.88 -9.97
C GLU A 166 -11.15 -4.88 -11.46
N GLY A 167 -9.90 -5.17 -11.84
CA GLY A 167 -9.48 -5.15 -13.24
C GLY A 167 -10.27 -6.12 -14.11
N HIS A 168 -10.57 -7.32 -13.60
CA HIS A 168 -11.33 -8.33 -14.37
C HIS A 168 -12.75 -7.85 -14.72
N ARG A 169 -13.39 -7.03 -13.88
CA ARG A 169 -14.72 -6.45 -14.17
C ARG A 169 -14.66 -5.52 -15.37
N PHE A 170 -13.53 -4.83 -15.56
CA PHE A 170 -13.33 -4.00 -16.75
C PHE A 170 -13.49 -4.79 -18.05
N CYS A 171 -13.02 -6.04 -18.08
CA CYS A 171 -13.09 -6.89 -19.26
C CYS A 171 -14.39 -7.69 -19.37
N SER A 172 -14.94 -8.12 -18.23
CA SER A 172 -16.03 -9.12 -18.16
C SER A 172 -17.42 -8.53 -17.91
N ALA A 173 -17.54 -7.36 -17.28
CA ALA A 173 -18.81 -6.82 -16.81
C ALA A 173 -19.32 -5.64 -17.63
N PHE A 174 -18.42 -4.84 -18.22
CA PHE A 174 -18.82 -3.64 -18.95
C PHE A 174 -18.90 -3.85 -20.47
N PRO A 175 -19.82 -3.15 -21.15
CA PRO A 175 -19.92 -3.16 -22.60
C PRO A 175 -18.61 -2.75 -23.28
N LEU A 176 -18.23 -3.49 -24.31
CA LEU A 176 -17.09 -3.27 -25.18
C LEU A 176 -17.04 -1.82 -25.70
N VAL A 177 -18.19 -1.30 -26.13
CA VAL A 177 -18.31 0.06 -26.66
C VAL A 177 -17.97 1.15 -25.63
N GLN A 178 -18.01 0.84 -24.34
CA GLN A 178 -17.63 1.76 -23.28
C GLN A 178 -16.15 1.59 -22.88
N THR A 179 -15.61 0.37 -22.98
CA THR A 179 -14.27 0.04 -22.46
C THR A 179 -13.16 0.09 -23.52
N ILE A 180 -13.48 -0.24 -24.76
CA ILE A 180 -12.51 -0.23 -25.87
C ILE A 180 -12.12 1.19 -26.30
N LEU A 181 -12.93 2.20 -25.95
CA LEU A 181 -12.74 3.58 -26.39
C LEU A 181 -11.92 4.43 -25.40
N TYR A 182 -11.41 3.86 -24.31
CA TYR A 182 -10.61 4.64 -23.36
C TYR A 182 -9.31 5.13 -23.99
N PRO A 183 -8.95 6.42 -23.80
CA PRO A 183 -7.67 6.93 -24.25
C PRO A 183 -6.52 6.13 -23.63
N SER A 184 -5.48 5.88 -24.43
CA SER A 184 -4.33 5.02 -24.11
C SER A 184 -4.56 3.50 -24.17
N MET A 185 -5.81 3.02 -24.39
CA MET A 185 -6.02 1.63 -24.82
C MET A 185 -5.38 1.37 -26.19
N TRP A 186 -5.48 2.38 -27.05
CA TRP A 186 -4.81 2.46 -28.35
C TRP A 186 -3.77 3.58 -28.28
N PRO A 187 -2.54 3.39 -28.79
CA PRO A 187 -1.55 4.45 -28.81
C PRO A 187 -1.97 5.66 -29.67
N ASP A 188 -2.70 5.40 -30.77
CA ASP A 188 -3.12 6.39 -31.75
C ASP A 188 -4.58 6.86 -31.50
N PRO A 189 -4.83 8.17 -31.34
CA PRO A 189 -6.19 8.70 -31.18
C PRO A 189 -7.08 8.46 -32.41
N ASN A 190 -6.53 8.38 -33.61
CA ASN A 190 -7.29 8.14 -34.85
C ASN A 190 -7.87 6.73 -34.87
N VAL A 191 -7.12 5.74 -34.38
CA VAL A 191 -7.61 4.37 -34.21
C VAL A 191 -8.81 4.36 -33.27
N THR A 192 -8.72 5.09 -32.15
CA THR A 192 -9.84 5.21 -31.20
C THR A 192 -11.08 5.83 -31.87
N ALA A 193 -10.89 6.89 -32.66
CA ALA A 193 -11.98 7.55 -33.37
C ALA A 193 -12.63 6.66 -34.44
N GLU A 194 -11.85 5.84 -35.14
CA GLU A 194 -12.35 4.90 -36.14
C GLU A 194 -13.18 3.77 -35.51
N ILE A 195 -12.67 3.21 -34.40
CA ILE A 195 -13.41 2.20 -33.62
C ILE A 195 -14.71 2.83 -33.08
N ALA A 196 -14.64 4.05 -32.54
CA ALA A 196 -15.82 4.76 -32.06
C ALA A 196 -16.88 4.94 -33.16
N ARG A 197 -16.46 5.29 -34.39
CA ARG A 197 -17.36 5.42 -35.53
C ARG A 197 -17.99 4.09 -35.92
N THR A 198 -17.19 3.02 -35.97
CA THR A 198 -17.64 1.67 -36.31
C THR A 198 -18.66 1.13 -35.29
N LEU A 199 -18.48 1.48 -34.02
CA LEU A 199 -19.33 1.05 -32.91
C LEU A 199 -20.45 2.04 -32.55
N ALA A 200 -20.60 3.15 -33.29
CA ALA A 200 -21.56 4.20 -32.99
C ALA A 200 -23.02 3.74 -33.13
N THR A 201 -23.28 2.77 -34.02
CA THR A 201 -24.60 2.18 -34.24
C THR A 201 -24.55 0.71 -33.86
N LEU A 202 -25.31 0.30 -32.85
CA LEU A 202 -25.44 -1.10 -32.44
C LEU A 202 -26.84 -1.64 -32.78
N PRO A 203 -26.97 -2.95 -33.12
CA PRO A 203 -25.90 -3.93 -33.29
C PRO A 203 -25.07 -3.68 -34.56
N THR A 204 -23.82 -4.13 -34.56
CA THR A 204 -22.89 -4.01 -35.69
C THR A 204 -21.95 -5.23 -35.75
N THR A 205 -21.07 -5.26 -36.73
CA THR A 205 -19.98 -6.24 -36.82
C THR A 205 -18.65 -5.51 -36.76
N PHE A 206 -17.75 -5.98 -35.89
CA PHE A 206 -16.40 -5.45 -35.76
C PHE A 206 -15.41 -6.61 -35.81
N LEU A 207 -14.49 -6.59 -36.78
CA LEU A 207 -13.54 -7.67 -37.04
C LEU A 207 -14.22 -9.05 -37.17
N ASP A 208 -15.30 -9.12 -37.95
CA ASP A 208 -16.17 -10.30 -38.15
C ASP A 208 -16.87 -10.82 -36.89
N VAL A 209 -16.80 -10.09 -35.77
CA VAL A 209 -17.51 -10.43 -34.54
C VAL A 209 -18.77 -9.57 -34.42
N PRO A 210 -19.96 -10.16 -34.22
CA PRO A 210 -21.17 -9.42 -33.89
C PRO A 210 -21.01 -8.68 -32.55
N VAL A 211 -21.16 -7.35 -32.57
CA VAL A 211 -21.12 -6.50 -31.39
C VAL A 211 -22.51 -5.96 -31.09
N THR A 212 -22.93 -6.15 -29.85
CA THR A 212 -24.20 -5.68 -29.29
C THR A 212 -23.93 -4.79 -28.08
N ALA A 213 -24.98 -4.18 -27.53
CA ALA A 213 -24.88 -3.34 -26.33
C ALA A 213 -24.39 -4.10 -25.07
N SER A 214 -24.45 -5.43 -25.06
CA SER A 214 -23.99 -6.28 -23.96
C SER A 214 -22.71 -7.07 -24.26
N THR A 215 -22.13 -6.91 -25.46
CA THR A 215 -20.85 -7.56 -25.79
C THR A 215 -19.76 -6.95 -24.90
N THR A 216 -19.01 -7.77 -24.19
CA THR A 216 -17.88 -7.37 -23.31
C THR A 216 -16.54 -7.64 -23.98
N ILE A 217 -15.43 -7.13 -23.43
CA ILE A 217 -14.08 -7.41 -23.99
C ILE A 217 -13.80 -8.91 -23.98
N ASP A 218 -14.13 -9.63 -22.91
CA ASP A 218 -13.89 -11.08 -22.83
C ASP A 218 -14.67 -11.85 -23.90
N SER A 219 -15.97 -11.54 -24.06
CA SER A 219 -16.79 -12.18 -25.09
C SER A 219 -16.31 -11.88 -26.51
N PHE A 220 -15.79 -10.67 -26.73
CA PHE A 220 -15.22 -10.26 -28.00
C PHE A 220 -13.88 -10.96 -28.27
N CYS A 221 -12.97 -10.96 -27.30
CA CYS A 221 -11.66 -11.61 -27.39
C CYS A 221 -11.76 -13.13 -27.54
N ALA A 222 -12.81 -13.76 -27.01
CA ALA A 222 -13.09 -15.18 -27.22
C ALA A 222 -13.57 -15.50 -28.66
N ALA A 223 -14.20 -14.54 -29.32
CA ALA A 223 -14.79 -14.72 -30.66
C ALA A 223 -13.88 -14.23 -31.80
N VAL A 224 -13.00 -13.26 -31.55
CA VAL A 224 -12.18 -12.64 -32.59
C VAL A 224 -11.08 -13.58 -33.07
N ASN A 225 -11.00 -13.78 -34.39
CA ASN A 225 -9.91 -14.53 -34.99
C ASN A 225 -8.73 -13.58 -35.30
N LEU A 226 -7.76 -13.53 -34.38
CA LEU A 226 -6.58 -12.66 -34.49
C LEU A 226 -5.73 -12.94 -35.73
N ALA A 227 -5.77 -14.16 -36.29
CA ALA A 227 -5.06 -14.48 -37.53
C ALA A 227 -5.76 -13.89 -38.77
N SER A 228 -7.09 -13.85 -38.77
CA SER A 228 -7.90 -13.28 -39.85
C SER A 228 -8.06 -11.76 -39.75
N ALA A 229 -7.91 -11.17 -38.56
CA ALA A 229 -8.03 -9.74 -38.33
C ALA A 229 -7.06 -8.90 -39.20
N ARG A 230 -5.89 -9.44 -39.57
CA ARG A 230 -4.90 -8.76 -40.43
C ARG A 230 -5.43 -8.30 -41.78
N SER A 231 -6.36 -9.04 -42.39
CA SER A 231 -6.93 -8.68 -43.69
C SER A 231 -8.13 -7.72 -43.57
N ASN A 232 -8.89 -7.79 -42.47
CA ASN A 232 -10.14 -7.04 -42.30
C ASN A 232 -9.94 -5.64 -41.72
N VAL A 233 -8.81 -5.38 -41.06
CA VAL A 233 -8.47 -4.06 -40.48
C VAL A 233 -8.30 -2.99 -41.56
N ILE A 234 -7.89 -3.40 -42.78
CA ILE A 234 -7.80 -2.52 -43.96
C ILE A 234 -9.20 -2.05 -44.39
N VAL A 235 -10.23 -2.89 -44.21
CA VAL A 235 -11.64 -2.57 -44.53
C VAL A 235 -12.24 -1.59 -43.51
N ALA A 236 -11.74 -1.59 -42.27
CA ALA A 236 -12.11 -0.65 -41.23
C ALA A 236 -11.36 0.70 -41.31
N GLY A 237 -10.59 0.96 -42.37
CA GLY A 237 -9.90 2.26 -42.56
C GLY A 237 -8.68 2.47 -41.64
N ILE A 238 -8.18 1.44 -40.96
CA ILE A 238 -7.00 1.52 -40.10
C ILE A 238 -5.76 1.19 -40.93
N GLU A 239 -4.99 2.22 -41.30
CA GLU A 239 -3.81 2.10 -42.18
C GLU A 239 -2.66 1.26 -41.61
N ARG A 240 -2.63 1.03 -40.28
CA ARG A 240 -1.58 0.28 -39.57
C ARG A 240 -2.08 -1.02 -38.96
N ALA A 241 -2.50 -1.95 -39.81
CA ALA A 241 -3.09 -3.23 -39.40
C ALA A 241 -2.19 -4.07 -38.47
N ASP A 242 -0.87 -4.04 -38.66
CA ASP A 242 0.06 -4.81 -37.82
C ASP A 242 0.19 -4.24 -36.40
N GLU A 243 0.21 -2.92 -36.26
CA GLU A 243 0.24 -2.26 -34.95
C GLU A 243 -1.08 -2.47 -34.20
N PHE A 244 -2.20 -2.30 -34.89
CA PHE A 244 -3.52 -2.53 -34.32
C PHE A 244 -3.71 -3.98 -33.86
N ASN A 245 -3.31 -4.98 -34.65
CA ASN A 245 -3.41 -6.39 -34.25
C ASN A 245 -2.53 -6.71 -33.04
N ARG A 246 -1.33 -6.14 -32.97
CA ARG A 246 -0.46 -6.30 -31.79
C ARG A 246 -1.14 -5.73 -30.55
N ASP A 247 -1.71 -4.54 -30.65
CA ASP A 247 -2.36 -3.86 -29.53
C ASP A 247 -3.65 -4.56 -29.11
N LEU A 248 -4.44 -5.07 -30.07
CA LEU A 248 -5.61 -5.91 -29.80
C LEU A 248 -5.22 -7.24 -29.14
N ASN A 249 -4.16 -7.90 -29.60
CA ASN A 249 -3.65 -9.10 -28.95
C ASN A 249 -3.16 -8.80 -27.52
N ASN A 250 -2.53 -7.65 -27.28
CA ASN A 250 -2.13 -7.22 -25.95
C ASN A 250 -3.33 -6.94 -25.05
N LEU A 251 -4.39 -6.32 -25.57
CA LEU A 251 -5.67 -6.14 -24.88
C LEU A 251 -6.26 -7.48 -24.44
N CYS A 252 -6.44 -8.42 -25.37
CA CYS A 252 -7.02 -9.72 -25.07
C CYS A 252 -6.15 -10.54 -24.10
N ARG A 253 -4.82 -10.51 -24.25
CA ARG A 253 -3.90 -11.15 -23.31
C ARG A 253 -3.93 -10.48 -21.93
N GLY A 254 -4.04 -9.15 -21.88
CA GLY A 254 -4.16 -8.40 -20.64
C GLY A 254 -5.40 -8.82 -19.85
N CYS A 255 -6.55 -8.87 -20.51
CA CYS A 255 -7.79 -9.37 -19.89
C CYS A 255 -7.69 -10.83 -19.42
N ALA A 256 -7.11 -11.71 -20.24
CA ALA A 256 -6.88 -13.11 -19.85
C ALA A 256 -5.87 -13.26 -18.70
N ALA A 257 -4.89 -12.35 -18.59
CA ALA A 257 -3.90 -12.37 -17.52
C ALA A 257 -4.50 -11.93 -16.19
N LEU A 258 -5.45 -10.97 -16.18
CA LEU A 258 -6.06 -10.44 -14.95
C LEU A 258 -6.69 -11.52 -14.07
N SER A 259 -7.23 -12.60 -14.65
CA SER A 259 -7.79 -13.72 -13.88
C SER A 259 -6.72 -14.61 -13.21
N ASN A 260 -5.45 -14.47 -13.60
CA ASN A 260 -4.35 -15.33 -13.16
C ASN A 260 -3.36 -14.63 -12.22
N ILE A 261 -3.54 -13.33 -11.95
CA ILE A 261 -2.66 -12.58 -11.07
C ILE A 261 -3.00 -12.92 -9.61
N ALA A 262 -2.01 -13.39 -8.86
CA ALA A 262 -2.12 -13.53 -7.42
C ALA A 262 -1.72 -12.22 -6.73
N THR A 263 -2.53 -11.74 -5.78
CA THR A 263 -2.12 -10.66 -4.88
C THR A 263 -1.24 -11.17 -3.74
N LYS A 264 -0.34 -10.32 -3.24
CA LYS A 264 0.33 -10.56 -1.95
C LYS A 264 -0.64 -10.60 -0.76
N SER A 265 -1.74 -9.84 -0.81
CA SER A 265 -2.71 -9.73 0.29
C SER A 265 -4.14 -9.88 -0.21
N TYR A 266 -4.70 -11.08 -0.02
CA TYR A 266 -6.11 -11.37 -0.29
C TYR A 266 -7.06 -10.49 0.53
N ALA A 267 -6.63 -10.06 1.72
CA ALA A 267 -7.41 -9.15 2.56
C ALA A 267 -7.51 -7.74 1.95
N LEU A 268 -6.42 -7.23 1.35
CA LEU A 268 -6.44 -5.93 0.67
C LEU A 268 -7.34 -5.96 -0.56
N ASP A 269 -7.24 -7.02 -1.36
CA ASP A 269 -8.14 -7.27 -2.50
C ASP A 269 -9.61 -7.21 -2.08
N ARG A 270 -10.00 -8.05 -1.10
CA ARG A 270 -11.39 -8.06 -0.60
C ARG A 270 -11.84 -6.69 -0.08
N TRP A 271 -10.96 -5.96 0.59
CA TRP A 271 -11.28 -4.62 1.08
C TRP A 271 -11.52 -3.64 -0.07
N ILE A 272 -10.69 -3.68 -1.11
CA ILE A 272 -10.87 -2.86 -2.31
C ILE A 272 -12.20 -3.19 -2.97
N HIS A 273 -12.50 -4.47 -3.15
CA HIS A 273 -13.78 -4.90 -3.73
C HIS A 273 -14.98 -4.36 -2.95
N ALA A 274 -14.92 -4.41 -1.62
CA ALA A 274 -16.01 -3.96 -0.77
C ALA A 274 -16.14 -2.43 -0.68
N THR A 275 -15.04 -1.69 -0.81
CA THR A 275 -14.99 -0.26 -0.48
C THR A 275 -14.90 0.62 -1.72
N CYS A 276 -14.29 0.11 -2.78
CA CYS A 276 -14.00 0.83 -4.01
C CYS A 276 -14.29 -0.02 -5.26
N PRO A 277 -15.51 -0.57 -5.39
CA PRO A 277 -15.88 -1.36 -6.56
C PRO A 277 -15.81 -0.51 -7.83
N MET A 278 -15.45 -1.16 -8.93
CA MET A 278 -15.64 -0.64 -10.27
C MET A 278 -17.09 -0.92 -10.69
N ASP A 279 -17.94 0.09 -10.50
CA ASP A 279 -19.36 0.06 -10.88
C ASP A 279 -19.62 0.67 -12.27
N VAL A 280 -18.68 1.48 -12.74
CA VAL A 280 -18.66 2.06 -14.08
C VAL A 280 -17.27 1.86 -14.68
N PRO A 281 -17.15 1.72 -16.00
CA PRO A 281 -15.85 1.68 -16.61
C PRO A 281 -15.12 3.01 -16.34
N LYS A 282 -13.82 2.93 -16.10
CA LYS A 282 -12.96 4.09 -15.79
C LYS A 282 -11.54 3.85 -16.29
N PRO A 283 -10.72 4.89 -16.45
CA PRO A 283 -9.38 4.74 -17.02
C PRO A 283 -8.46 3.82 -16.20
N THR A 284 -8.74 3.65 -14.90
CA THR A 284 -7.99 2.72 -14.06
C THR A 284 -8.20 1.26 -14.44
N GLY A 285 -9.31 0.90 -15.09
CA GLY A 285 -9.47 -0.44 -15.68
C GLY A 285 -8.59 -0.64 -16.91
N ALA A 286 -8.48 0.37 -17.77
CA ALA A 286 -7.55 0.36 -18.91
C ALA A 286 -6.09 0.22 -18.45
N TYR A 287 -5.71 0.89 -17.34
CA TYR A 287 -4.42 0.67 -16.69
C TYR A 287 -4.21 -0.80 -16.36
N CYS A 288 -5.16 -1.41 -15.66
CA CYS A 288 -5.04 -2.79 -15.19
C CYS A 288 -4.87 -3.77 -16.34
N VAL A 289 -5.63 -3.63 -17.42
CA VAL A 289 -5.45 -4.47 -18.62
C VAL A 289 -4.05 -4.31 -19.21
N ALA A 290 -3.58 -3.07 -19.34
CA ALA A 290 -2.30 -2.78 -19.96
C ALA A 290 -1.10 -3.20 -19.10
N THR A 291 -1.26 -3.32 -17.78
CA THR A 291 -0.23 -3.76 -16.84
C THR A 291 -0.39 -5.23 -16.40
N ALA A 292 -1.49 -5.91 -16.72
CA ALA A 292 -1.78 -7.25 -16.23
C ALA A 292 -0.68 -8.27 -16.50
N HIS A 293 -0.19 -8.34 -17.75
CA HIS A 293 0.90 -9.23 -18.14
C HIS A 293 2.21 -8.91 -17.39
N CYS A 294 2.39 -7.63 -17.05
CA CYS A 294 3.52 -7.18 -16.27
C CYS A 294 3.44 -7.68 -14.83
N SER A 295 2.28 -7.49 -14.20
CA SER A 295 2.01 -7.92 -12.83
C SER A 295 2.05 -9.46 -12.71
N GLU A 296 1.57 -10.18 -13.72
CA GLU A 296 1.69 -11.64 -13.79
C GLU A 296 3.17 -12.09 -13.84
N TYR A 297 3.98 -11.47 -14.70
CA TYR A 297 5.41 -11.76 -14.78
C TYR A 297 6.14 -11.46 -13.47
N LYS A 298 5.87 -10.29 -12.86
CA LYS A 298 6.39 -9.91 -11.54
C LYS A 298 6.03 -10.94 -10.47
N SER A 299 4.76 -11.37 -10.44
CA SER A 299 4.27 -12.36 -9.48
C SER A 299 4.96 -13.72 -9.64
N LYS A 300 5.34 -14.12 -10.86
CA LYS A 300 5.96 -15.42 -11.14
C LYS A 300 7.47 -15.41 -10.93
N ASN A 301 8.16 -14.33 -11.30
CA ASN A 301 9.61 -14.31 -11.41
C ASN A 301 10.32 -13.42 -10.38
N GLY A 302 9.58 -12.58 -9.62
CA GLY A 302 10.15 -11.68 -8.61
C GLY A 302 10.95 -10.50 -9.18
N ASP A 303 11.03 -10.36 -10.50
CA ASP A 303 11.73 -9.26 -11.19
C ASP A 303 10.89 -7.99 -11.26
N TYR A 304 11.48 -6.84 -10.96
CA TYR A 304 10.80 -5.53 -11.01
C TYR A 304 10.69 -4.95 -12.42
N TYR A 305 11.48 -5.43 -13.38
CA TYR A 305 11.56 -4.87 -14.72
C TYR A 305 10.63 -5.57 -15.71
N CYS A 306 9.91 -4.75 -16.45
CA CYS A 306 8.89 -5.19 -17.37
C CYS A 306 9.17 -4.59 -18.74
N TYR A 307 9.87 -5.36 -19.56
CA TYR A 307 10.34 -4.91 -20.88
C TYR A 307 9.27 -4.97 -21.97
N PHE A 308 8.06 -5.45 -21.67
CA PHE A 308 7.14 -5.96 -22.69
C PHE A 308 6.01 -5.01 -23.14
N SER A 309 5.86 -3.82 -22.56
CA SER A 309 4.85 -2.86 -23.02
C SER A 309 5.48 -1.56 -23.52
N PRO A 310 5.75 -1.44 -24.84
CA PRO A 310 6.27 -0.21 -25.42
C PRO A 310 5.28 0.97 -25.35
N SER A 311 4.02 0.75 -24.97
CA SER A 311 3.00 1.81 -24.87
C SER A 311 2.94 2.47 -23.48
N LEU A 312 3.51 1.86 -22.44
CA LEU A 312 3.53 2.40 -21.07
C LEU A 312 4.96 2.40 -20.52
N TRP A 313 5.80 3.30 -21.02
CA TRP A 313 7.18 3.44 -20.54
C TRP A 313 7.30 3.86 -19.06
N MET A 314 6.21 4.30 -18.40
CA MET A 314 6.17 4.60 -16.96
C MET A 314 4.75 4.42 -16.40
N PRO A 315 4.30 3.19 -16.09
CA PRO A 315 2.94 2.95 -15.58
C PRO A 315 2.70 3.65 -14.23
N GLU A 316 3.73 3.96 -13.46
CA GLU A 316 3.56 4.65 -12.18
C GLU A 316 3.17 6.13 -12.33
N ARG A 317 3.39 6.72 -13.51
CA ARG A 317 3.17 8.16 -13.77
C ARG A 317 1.98 8.47 -14.68
N THR A 318 1.29 7.45 -15.19
CA THR A 318 0.12 7.67 -16.03
C THR A 318 -1.07 8.16 -15.22
N TYR A 319 -1.89 9.03 -15.81
CA TYR A 319 -3.17 9.44 -15.24
C TYR A 319 -4.12 8.25 -15.01
N LEU A 320 -3.89 7.14 -15.70
CA LEU A 320 -4.66 5.91 -15.52
C LEU A 320 -4.36 5.20 -14.19
N ASN A 321 -3.33 5.61 -13.45
CA ASN A 321 -2.90 4.90 -12.23
C ASN A 321 -4.04 4.86 -11.18
N PRO A 322 -4.45 3.67 -10.69
CA PRO A 322 -5.49 3.54 -9.68
C PRO A 322 -5.24 4.36 -8.42
N SER A 323 -3.98 4.58 -8.05
CA SER A 323 -3.64 5.38 -6.87
C SER A 323 -4.03 6.86 -6.97
N TYR A 324 -4.41 7.37 -8.15
CA TYR A 324 -4.89 8.75 -8.30
C TYR A 324 -6.40 8.87 -8.07
N ASP A 325 -7.09 7.73 -8.02
CA ASP A 325 -8.50 7.64 -7.68
C ASP A 325 -8.72 8.12 -6.22
N ALA A 326 -9.84 8.79 -5.99
CA ALA A 326 -10.23 9.28 -4.67
C ALA A 326 -10.20 8.17 -3.61
N CYS A 327 -10.52 6.92 -3.99
CA CYS A 327 -10.47 5.76 -3.10
C CYS A 327 -9.12 5.61 -2.37
N PHE A 328 -8.00 5.74 -3.09
CA PHE A 328 -6.68 5.53 -2.51
C PHE A 328 -6.38 6.58 -1.44
N GLY A 329 -6.48 7.86 -1.80
CA GLY A 329 -6.07 8.93 -0.92
C GLY A 329 -7.07 9.25 0.20
N HIS A 330 -8.37 9.26 -0.08
CA HIS A 330 -9.38 9.61 0.94
C HIS A 330 -9.76 8.45 1.84
N THR A 331 -9.81 7.23 1.31
CA THR A 331 -10.26 6.09 2.11
C THR A 331 -9.06 5.35 2.68
N LEU A 332 -8.17 4.86 1.83
CA LEU A 332 -7.10 3.98 2.26
C LEU A 332 -6.00 4.71 3.06
N MET A 333 -5.50 5.83 2.55
CA MET A 333 -4.47 6.60 3.24
C MET A 333 -4.97 7.25 4.53
N THR A 334 -6.26 7.58 4.61
CA THR A 334 -6.87 8.04 5.88
C THR A 334 -6.84 6.94 6.94
N VAL A 335 -7.14 5.69 6.57
CA VAL A 335 -7.07 4.57 7.51
C VAL A 335 -5.61 4.29 7.91
N ALA A 336 -4.68 4.27 6.96
CA ALA A 336 -3.25 4.11 7.26
C ALA A 336 -2.75 5.21 8.22
N HIS A 337 -3.13 6.46 7.98
CA HIS A 337 -2.81 7.59 8.85
C HIS A 337 -3.38 7.44 10.27
N GLN A 338 -4.58 6.90 10.42
CA GLN A 338 -5.16 6.62 11.75
C GLN A 338 -4.35 5.57 12.51
N TYR A 339 -3.87 4.52 11.84
CA TYR A 339 -2.99 3.53 12.47
C TYR A 339 -1.65 4.14 12.86
N GLU A 340 -1.03 4.96 12.00
CA GLU A 340 0.23 5.66 12.30
C GLU A 340 0.07 6.59 13.51
N LEU A 341 -1.02 7.35 13.59
CA LEU A 341 -1.35 8.18 14.74
C LEU A 341 -1.56 7.35 16.01
N ALA A 342 -2.30 6.23 15.91
CA ALA A 342 -2.54 5.35 17.04
C ALA A 342 -1.22 4.76 17.59
N VAL A 343 -0.33 4.32 16.69
CA VAL A 343 1.02 3.84 17.06
C VAL A 343 1.83 4.97 17.69
N ALA A 344 1.86 6.17 17.11
CA ALA A 344 2.59 7.30 17.67
C ALA A 344 2.09 7.69 19.07
N ILE A 345 0.78 7.74 19.28
CA ILE A 345 0.18 8.07 20.58
C ILE A 345 0.49 6.97 21.60
N ALA A 346 0.24 5.70 21.25
CA ALA A 346 0.50 4.58 22.15
C ALA A 346 1.99 4.46 22.51
N ALA A 347 2.89 4.51 21.51
CA ALA A 347 4.32 4.50 21.73
C ALA A 347 4.78 5.69 22.58
N GLY A 348 4.29 6.91 22.28
CA GLY A 348 4.61 8.11 23.05
C GLY A 348 4.18 8.02 24.51
N THR A 349 2.96 7.54 24.79
CA THR A 349 2.48 7.32 26.16
C THR A 349 3.30 6.27 26.91
N LEU A 350 3.66 5.17 26.25
CA LEU A 350 4.51 4.13 26.82
C LEU A 350 5.93 4.64 27.09
N VAL A 351 6.53 5.39 26.17
CA VAL A 351 7.87 5.99 26.36
C VAL A 351 7.89 6.89 27.60
N VAL A 352 6.91 7.80 27.75
CA VAL A 352 6.82 8.67 28.93
C VAL A 352 6.65 7.84 30.21
N PHE A 353 5.79 6.82 30.19
CA PHE A 353 5.55 5.97 31.35
C PHE A 353 6.79 5.14 31.74
N LEU A 354 7.47 4.55 30.76
CA LEU A 354 8.70 3.77 30.95
C LEU A 354 9.84 4.65 31.44
N LEU A 355 9.97 5.89 30.96
CA LEU A 355 10.96 6.86 31.46
C LEU A 355 10.75 7.17 32.95
N LEU A 356 9.50 7.40 33.36
CA LEU A 356 9.16 7.66 34.78
C LEU A 356 9.46 6.43 35.65
N LEU A 357 9.12 5.24 35.17
CA LEU A 357 9.42 3.99 35.88
C LEU A 357 10.91 3.70 35.95
N PHE A 358 11.66 3.94 34.86
CA PHE A 358 13.11 3.81 34.83
C PHE A 358 13.76 4.73 35.87
N ALA A 359 13.38 6.00 35.89
CA ALA A 359 13.88 6.97 36.88
C ALA A 359 13.54 6.52 38.32
N ARG A 360 12.33 6.01 38.55
CA ARG A 360 11.92 5.50 39.87
C ARG A 360 12.72 4.27 40.29
N LEU A 361 12.89 3.30 39.40
CA LEU A 361 13.68 2.08 39.66
C LEU A 361 15.15 2.42 39.89
N TRP A 362 15.70 3.38 39.14
CA TRP A 362 17.07 3.85 39.31
C TRP A 362 17.32 4.42 40.72
N VAL A 363 16.40 5.25 41.22
CA VAL A 363 16.48 5.80 42.58
C VAL A 363 16.40 4.69 43.64
N LEU A 364 15.49 3.72 43.46
CA LEU A 364 15.36 2.58 44.38
C LEU A 364 16.62 1.72 44.40
N HIS A 365 17.16 1.38 43.24
CA HIS A 365 18.40 0.62 43.11
C HIS A 365 19.59 1.34 43.78
N ARG A 366 19.72 2.66 43.57
CA ARG A 366 20.77 3.46 44.23
C ARG A 366 20.63 3.47 45.75
N ALA A 367 19.40 3.60 46.25
CA ALA A 367 19.13 3.58 47.69
C ALA A 367 19.43 2.22 48.32
N GLU A 368 19.10 1.13 47.62
CA GLU A 368 19.44 -0.24 48.03
C GLU A 368 20.95 -0.44 48.09
N LYS A 369 21.68 -0.10 47.02
CA LYS A 369 23.14 -0.16 46.98
C LYS A 369 23.79 0.65 48.10
N PHE A 370 23.24 1.83 48.42
CA PHE A 370 23.73 2.64 49.54
C PHE A 370 23.48 1.98 50.90
N ARG A 371 22.31 1.37 51.12
CA ARG A 371 22.01 0.62 52.35
C ARG A 371 22.90 -0.60 52.51
N GLU A 372 23.17 -1.32 51.43
CA GLU A 372 24.09 -2.47 51.44
C GLU A 372 25.51 -2.04 51.79
N ALA A 373 26.00 -0.95 51.20
CA ALA A 373 27.30 -0.37 51.53
C ALA A 373 27.39 0.05 53.01
N MET A 374 26.34 0.69 53.55
CA MET A 374 26.26 1.05 54.97
C MET A 374 26.25 -0.18 55.88
N ARG A 375 25.49 -1.24 55.54
CA ARG A 375 25.49 -2.49 56.31
C ARG A 375 26.86 -3.16 56.31
N ALA A 376 27.54 -3.19 55.17
CA ALA A 376 28.89 -3.74 55.07
C ALA A 376 29.90 -2.95 55.91
N ALA A 377 29.79 -1.61 55.92
CA ALA A 377 30.65 -0.74 56.73
C ALA A 377 30.43 -0.93 58.25
N VAL A 378 29.18 -1.09 58.71
CA VAL A 378 28.85 -1.33 60.13
C VAL A 378 29.38 -2.67 60.64
N VAL A 379 29.48 -3.69 59.78
CA VAL A 379 30.01 -5.01 60.17
C VAL A 379 31.55 -4.98 60.30
N GLN A 380 32.24 -4.00 59.72
CA GLN A 380 33.70 -3.89 59.71
C GLN A 380 34.30 -2.99 60.82
N THR A 381 33.49 -2.33 61.65
CA THR A 381 34.04 -1.63 62.83
C THR A 381 34.57 -2.66 63.83
N PRO A 382 35.89 -2.75 64.08
CA PRO A 382 36.42 -3.67 65.06
C PRO A 382 35.93 -3.23 66.44
N GLY A 383 35.27 -4.16 67.16
CA GLY A 383 35.07 -3.99 68.58
C GLY A 383 36.44 -3.91 69.24
N ASN A 384 36.79 -2.74 69.78
CA ASN A 384 37.88 -2.63 70.73
C ASN A 384 37.52 -3.51 71.93
N ASN A 385 38.04 -4.74 71.95
CA ASN A 385 38.08 -5.56 73.13
C ASN A 385 39.05 -4.88 74.10
N VAL A 386 38.49 -4.17 75.09
CA VAL A 386 39.19 -3.74 76.30
C VAL A 386 39.23 -4.90 77.28
#